data_AF-A0A6D2HR39-F1
#
_entry.id   AF-A0A6D2HR39-F1
#
_cell.length_a   1.000
_cell.length_b   1.000
_cell.length_c   1.000
_cell.angle_alpha   90.00
_cell.angle_beta   90.00
_cell.angle_gamma   90.00
#
_symmetry.space_group_name_H-M   'P 1'
#
loop_
_entity.id
_entity.type
_entity.pdbx_description
1 polymer ?
#
loop_
_entity_poly.entity_id
_entity_poly.type
_entity_poly.pdbx_seq_one_letter_code
_entity_poly.pdbx_strand_id
1 'polypeptide(L)'
;MGSIPFIFIILLFHLQKSKSQTIQSAHLLDLMIRDYTIRNFNIHFKTGTVQKINLPSNFSSIDVDTARFRCGSLKRHGARIGEFHFGPGLTVQPYVERVVLVRQNLGFKWSSSIYSTGYNLTSYSYQLVSPVLGLLAYNSNPDGVAPNPYEVNVMGTEQNPILIDFFSSKASGSPKPNTKKNSSLLCACFTSNGNITFREQVSAYVCSGTIQGHYALVTRAPLKDHHGNGDGGGVVTPSSSPSVNGGGRLSRWKVAVGSVIGSVIGAFLLGLLVVAMLVKGKKKAMREEIERRAYEEEALQVSMVGHVRANPNASRTRTVPRFDNNRYSNK
;
A
#
# COMPACT_ATOMS: atom_id res chain seq x y z
N MET A 1 43.19 17.36 18.43
CA MET A 1 41.86 17.17 19.06
C MET A 1 40.78 18.06 18.42
N GLY A 2 40.66 18.10 17.08
CA GLY A 2 39.76 19.05 16.38
C GLY A 2 38.71 18.43 15.44
N SER A 3 38.72 17.11 15.24
CA SER A 3 37.93 16.46 14.18
C SER A 3 36.58 15.91 14.64
N ILE A 4 36.41 15.72 15.95
CA ILE A 4 35.18 15.20 16.57
C ILE A 4 33.98 16.16 16.42
N PRO A 5 34.11 17.50 16.61
CA PRO A 5 32.96 18.39 16.44
C PRO A 5 32.52 18.51 14.97
N PHE A 6 33.45 18.40 14.03
CA PHE A 6 33.13 18.44 12.59
C PHE A 6 32.33 17.23 12.12
N ILE A 7 32.66 16.03 12.63
CA ILE A 7 31.91 14.80 12.34
C ILE A 7 30.50 14.90 12.93
N PHE A 8 30.34 15.46 14.14
CA PHE A 8 29.04 15.64 14.77
C PHE A 8 28.16 16.64 14.01
N ILE A 9 28.75 17.73 13.51
CA ILE A 9 28.06 18.73 12.67
C ILE A 9 27.64 18.10 11.34
N ILE A 10 28.51 17.32 10.68
CA ILE A 10 28.17 16.62 9.44
C ILE A 10 27.05 15.60 9.68
N LEU A 11 27.06 14.88 10.81
CA LEU A 11 26.00 13.93 11.18
C LEU A 11 24.67 14.65 11.47
N LEU A 12 24.70 15.82 12.12
CA LEU A 12 23.53 16.68 12.35
C LEU A 12 22.95 17.23 11.04
N PHE A 13 23.81 17.66 10.10
CA PHE A 13 23.37 18.09 8.77
C PHE A 13 22.82 16.93 7.92
N HIS A 14 23.34 15.71 8.08
CA HIS A 14 22.77 14.52 7.44
C HIS A 14 21.43 14.09 8.07
N LEU A 15 21.24 14.27 9.39
CA LEU A 15 19.95 14.00 10.04
C LEU A 15 18.88 15.02 9.63
N GLN A 16 19.23 16.30 9.50
CA GLN A 16 18.31 17.36 9.04
C GLN A 16 17.93 17.24 7.56
N LYS A 17 18.68 16.48 6.76
CA LYS A 17 18.38 16.23 5.35
C LYS A 17 17.60 14.93 5.12
N SER A 18 16.83 14.48 6.11
CA SER A 18 15.70 13.59 5.83
C SER A 18 14.60 14.43 5.18
N LYS A 19 14.70 14.68 3.86
CA LYS A 19 13.55 15.13 3.10
C LYS A 19 12.41 14.18 3.42
N SER A 20 11.27 14.69 3.88
CA SER A 20 10.02 13.94 3.93
C SER A 20 9.89 13.22 2.59
N GLN A 21 9.99 11.88 2.59
CA GLN A 21 9.75 11.11 1.38
C GLN A 21 8.29 11.37 1.02
N THR A 22 8.05 12.17 -0.02
CA THR A 22 6.71 12.35 -0.56
C THR A 22 6.21 10.97 -0.95
N ILE A 23 5.14 10.49 -0.32
CA ILE A 23 4.53 9.21 -0.66
C ILE A 23 3.98 9.34 -2.08
N GLN A 24 4.66 8.71 -3.04
CA GLN A 24 4.28 8.71 -4.46
C GLN A 24 3.56 7.42 -4.87
N SER A 25 3.56 6.41 -4.01
CA SER A 25 2.92 5.11 -4.25
C SER A 25 1.57 5.03 -3.54
N ALA A 26 0.50 4.77 -4.31
CA ALA A 26 -0.82 4.48 -3.78
C ALA A 26 -0.78 3.26 -2.84
N HIS A 27 -0.11 2.20 -3.27
CA HIS A 27 0.01 0.96 -2.49
C HIS A 27 0.69 1.21 -1.13
N LEU A 28 1.75 2.02 -1.08
CA LEU A 28 2.39 2.35 0.20
C LEU A 28 1.45 3.14 1.11
N LEU A 29 0.69 4.09 0.57
CA LEU A 29 -0.31 4.83 1.33
C LEU A 29 -1.40 3.90 1.88
N ASP A 30 -1.88 2.95 1.07
CA ASP A 30 -2.87 1.95 1.48
C ASP A 30 -2.39 1.10 2.65
N LEU A 31 -1.14 0.62 2.59
CA LEU A 31 -0.54 -0.16 3.67
C LEU A 31 -0.43 0.65 4.96
N MET A 32 -0.05 1.94 4.88
CA MET A 32 0.02 2.82 6.04
C MET A 32 -1.37 3.09 6.64
N ILE A 33 -2.37 3.37 5.80
CA ILE A 33 -3.75 3.58 6.25
C ILE A 33 -4.31 2.30 6.86
N ARG A 34 -4.06 1.14 6.24
CA ARG A 34 -4.44 -0.18 6.75
C ARG A 34 -3.86 -0.41 8.14
N ASP A 35 -2.54 -0.30 8.29
CA ASP A 35 -1.86 -0.60 9.55
C ASP A 35 -2.34 0.33 10.67
N TYR A 36 -2.55 1.62 10.36
CA TYR A 36 -3.10 2.56 11.32
C TYR A 36 -4.55 2.24 11.68
N THR A 37 -5.40 1.99 10.68
CA THR A 37 -6.82 1.65 10.87
C THR A 37 -6.98 0.44 11.75
N ILE A 38 -6.21 -0.62 11.47
CA ILE A 38 -6.30 -1.89 12.17
C ILE A 38 -5.84 -1.75 13.63
N ARG A 39 -4.80 -0.97 13.91
CA ARG A 39 -4.36 -0.70 15.29
C ARG A 39 -5.35 0.13 16.11
N ASN A 40 -6.14 0.98 15.45
CA ASN A 40 -7.10 1.88 16.11
C ASN A 40 -8.55 1.42 15.98
N PHE A 41 -8.79 0.24 15.40
CA PHE A 41 -10.11 -0.32 15.21
C PHE A 41 -10.68 -0.83 16.55
N ASN A 42 -11.93 -0.49 16.86
CA ASN A 42 -12.57 -1.00 18.06
C ASN A 42 -13.14 -2.40 17.82
N ILE A 43 -12.50 -3.41 18.39
CA ILE A 43 -12.88 -4.83 18.22
C ILE A 43 -14.28 -5.16 18.78
N HIS A 44 -14.78 -4.35 19.72
CA HIS A 44 -16.09 -4.56 20.35
C HIS A 44 -17.25 -3.97 19.55
N PHE A 45 -16.99 -3.39 18.38
CA PHE A 45 -18.03 -2.78 17.56
C PHE A 45 -18.88 -3.82 16.84
N LYS A 46 -20.19 -3.51 16.72
CA LYS A 46 -21.18 -4.40 16.09
C LYS A 46 -20.86 -4.59 14.61
N THR A 47 -21.09 -5.82 14.12
CA THR A 47 -20.93 -6.15 12.70
C THR A 47 -21.84 -5.25 11.86
N GLY A 48 -21.33 -4.74 10.74
CA GLY A 48 -22.04 -3.86 9.82
C GLY A 48 -22.18 -2.41 10.27
N THR A 49 -21.66 -2.03 11.44
CA THR A 49 -21.66 -0.64 11.88
C THR A 49 -20.38 0.05 11.42
N VAL A 50 -20.52 1.26 10.86
CA VAL A 50 -19.39 2.06 10.35
C VAL A 50 -18.73 2.82 11.50
N GLN A 51 -17.39 2.75 11.56
CA GLN A 51 -16.55 3.47 12.50
C GLN A 51 -15.64 4.43 11.74
N LYS A 52 -15.62 5.71 12.13
CA LYS A 52 -14.65 6.68 11.61
C LYS A 52 -13.28 6.49 12.25
N ILE A 53 -12.23 6.54 11.45
CA ILE A 53 -10.83 6.46 11.89
C ILE A 53 -10.17 7.82 11.71
N ASN A 54 -9.70 8.39 12.80
CA ASN A 54 -8.98 9.67 12.78
C ASN A 54 -7.50 9.40 12.53
N LEU A 55 -7.04 9.67 11.31
CA LEU A 55 -5.63 9.55 10.96
C LEU A 55 -4.77 10.65 11.62
N PRO A 56 -3.45 10.42 11.79
CA PRO A 56 -2.55 11.42 12.32
C PRO A 56 -2.41 12.62 11.37
N SER A 57 -1.92 13.75 11.90
CA SER A 57 -1.91 15.05 11.20
C SER A 57 -1.16 15.04 9.87
N ASN A 58 -0.18 14.15 9.71
CA ASN A 58 0.56 13.94 8.47
C ASN A 58 -0.30 13.37 7.33
N PHE A 59 -1.46 12.77 7.62
CA PHE A 59 -2.47 12.33 6.66
C PHE A 59 -3.75 13.18 6.72
N SER A 60 -3.63 14.42 7.22
CA SER A 60 -4.74 15.38 7.19
C SER A 60 -5.32 15.48 5.77
N SER A 61 -6.63 15.71 5.69
CA SER A 61 -7.48 15.65 4.48
C SER A 61 -7.84 14.27 3.92
N ILE A 62 -7.30 13.19 4.49
CA ILE A 62 -7.78 11.83 4.21
C ILE A 62 -8.85 11.47 5.23
N ASP A 63 -10.06 11.15 4.77
CA ASP A 63 -11.13 10.62 5.60
C ASP A 63 -11.17 9.09 5.47
N VAL A 64 -11.11 8.39 6.60
CA VAL A 64 -11.18 6.92 6.65
C VAL A 64 -12.37 6.48 7.47
N ASP A 65 -13.17 5.60 6.88
CA ASP A 65 -14.25 4.90 7.55
C ASP A 65 -14.01 3.39 7.41
N THR A 66 -14.32 2.64 8.45
CA THR A 66 -14.13 1.19 8.48
C THR A 66 -15.34 0.47 9.02
N ALA A 67 -15.63 -0.72 8.49
CA ALA A 67 -16.72 -1.55 8.97
C ALA A 67 -16.38 -3.04 8.83
N ARG A 68 -16.73 -3.82 9.86
CA ARG A 68 -16.52 -5.27 9.89
C ARG A 68 -17.79 -6.00 9.50
N PHE A 69 -17.69 -6.94 8.58
CA PHE A 69 -18.81 -7.77 8.10
C PHE A 69 -18.47 -9.26 8.19
N ARG A 70 -19.49 -10.09 8.45
CA ARG A 70 -19.40 -11.53 8.18
C ARG A 70 -19.61 -11.76 6.68
N CYS A 71 -18.75 -12.55 6.03
CA CYS A 71 -18.81 -12.75 4.57
C CYS A 71 -20.19 -13.25 4.10
N GLY A 72 -20.79 -14.19 4.82
CA GLY A 72 -22.13 -14.70 4.48
C GLY A 72 -23.22 -13.63 4.56
N SER A 73 -23.13 -12.68 5.51
CA SER A 73 -24.09 -11.58 5.61
C SER A 73 -23.87 -10.55 4.52
N LEU A 74 -22.61 -10.20 4.25
CA LEU A 74 -22.24 -9.26 3.18
C LEU A 74 -22.70 -9.79 1.81
N LYS A 75 -22.51 -11.09 1.54
CA LYS A 75 -22.99 -11.73 0.31
C LYS A 75 -24.52 -11.74 0.21
N ARG A 76 -25.23 -11.98 1.32
CA ARG A 76 -26.71 -12.09 1.31
C ARG A 76 -27.40 -10.73 1.18
N HIS A 77 -26.90 -9.72 1.88
CA HIS A 77 -27.62 -8.45 2.04
C HIS A 77 -26.94 -7.26 1.37
N GLY A 78 -25.68 -7.40 0.94
CA GLY A 78 -24.87 -6.26 0.55
C GLY A 78 -24.52 -5.38 1.76
N ALA A 79 -24.11 -4.14 1.49
CA ALA A 79 -23.79 -3.13 2.49
C ALA A 79 -23.68 -1.73 1.86
N ARG A 80 -23.50 -0.72 2.70
CA ARG A 80 -23.09 0.62 2.28
C ARG A 80 -22.01 1.14 3.23
N ILE A 81 -20.92 1.69 2.68
CA ILE A 81 -19.89 2.39 3.44
C ILE A 81 -19.49 3.67 2.71
N GLY A 82 -19.89 4.82 3.26
CA GLY A 82 -19.74 6.11 2.59
C GLY A 82 -20.39 6.11 1.20
N GLU A 83 -19.57 6.37 0.20
CA GLU A 83 -19.92 6.43 -1.23
C GLU A 83 -20.07 5.05 -1.88
N PHE A 84 -19.59 3.99 -1.23
CA PHE A 84 -19.58 2.64 -1.79
C PHE A 84 -20.86 1.88 -1.41
N HIS A 85 -21.57 1.42 -2.43
CA HIS A 85 -22.81 0.67 -2.30
C HIS A 85 -22.60 -0.72 -2.90
N PHE A 86 -22.96 -1.74 -2.12
CA PHE A 86 -22.86 -3.13 -2.52
C PHE A 86 -24.25 -3.75 -2.56
N GLY A 87 -24.63 -4.27 -3.72
CA GLY A 87 -25.80 -5.14 -3.84
C GLY A 87 -25.55 -6.53 -3.23
N PRO A 88 -26.60 -7.36 -3.12
CA PRO A 88 -26.44 -8.77 -2.80
C PRO A 88 -25.62 -9.50 -3.90
N GLY A 89 -25.06 -10.65 -3.55
CA GLY A 89 -24.31 -11.50 -4.48
C GLY A 89 -22.80 -11.24 -4.55
N LEU A 90 -22.25 -10.40 -3.66
CA LEU A 90 -20.80 -10.20 -3.56
C LEU A 90 -20.05 -11.52 -3.30
N THR A 91 -18.86 -11.63 -3.90
CA THR A 91 -17.91 -12.71 -3.66
C THR A 91 -16.68 -12.16 -2.94
N VAL A 92 -16.17 -12.92 -1.96
CA VAL A 92 -14.94 -12.59 -1.23
C VAL A 92 -13.90 -13.67 -1.51
N GLN A 93 -12.71 -13.29 -1.97
CA GLN A 93 -11.63 -14.22 -2.30
C GLN A 93 -10.26 -13.75 -1.76
N PRO A 94 -9.52 -14.59 -1.02
CA PRO A 94 -9.92 -15.91 -0.53
C PRO A 94 -11.11 -15.84 0.44
N TYR A 95 -11.85 -16.94 0.58
CA TYR A 95 -12.97 -16.97 1.50
C TYR A 95 -12.47 -16.89 2.95
N VAL A 96 -13.01 -15.95 3.71
CA VAL A 96 -12.71 -15.73 5.13
C VAL A 96 -14.02 -15.63 5.92
N GLU A 97 -13.97 -15.78 7.24
CA GLU A 97 -15.19 -15.69 8.04
C GLU A 97 -15.71 -14.25 8.14
N ARG A 98 -14.78 -13.31 8.36
CA ARG A 98 -15.06 -11.87 8.49
C ARG A 98 -14.09 -11.06 7.67
N VAL A 99 -14.61 -9.95 7.15
CA VAL A 99 -13.87 -8.92 6.42
C VAL A 99 -14.02 -7.58 7.10
N VAL A 100 -12.96 -6.79 7.04
CA VAL A 100 -12.99 -5.37 7.38
C VAL A 100 -12.85 -4.60 6.08
N LEU A 101 -13.85 -3.79 5.77
CA LEU A 101 -13.81 -2.85 4.65
C LEU A 101 -13.23 -1.54 5.15
N VAL A 102 -12.23 -1.02 4.46
CA VAL A 102 -11.60 0.28 4.72
C VAL A 102 -11.93 1.18 3.54
N ARG A 103 -12.85 2.12 3.78
CA ARG A 103 -13.16 3.20 2.84
C ARG A 103 -12.19 4.34 3.10
N GLN A 104 -11.62 4.86 2.02
CA GLN A 104 -10.70 5.99 2.01
C GLN A 104 -11.24 7.08 1.09
N ASN A 105 -11.23 8.33 1.53
CA ASN A 105 -11.34 9.48 0.64
C ASN A 105 -10.06 10.28 0.80
N LEU A 106 -9.26 10.29 -0.26
CA LEU A 106 -7.90 10.82 -0.20
C LEU A 106 -7.88 12.36 -0.22
N GLY A 107 -8.99 13.02 -0.56
CA GLY A 107 -9.01 14.46 -0.78
C GLY A 107 -8.20 14.89 -2.01
N PHE A 108 -8.39 16.12 -2.49
CA PHE A 108 -7.77 16.58 -3.74
C PHE A 108 -6.24 16.64 -3.68
N LYS A 109 -5.65 16.95 -2.52
CA LYS A 109 -4.19 17.09 -2.36
C LYS A 109 -3.46 15.75 -2.57
N TRP A 110 -3.88 14.70 -1.87
CA TRP A 110 -3.29 13.37 -2.04
C TRP A 110 -3.63 12.76 -3.41
N SER A 111 -4.88 12.95 -3.85
CA SER A 111 -5.33 12.42 -5.14
C SER A 111 -4.49 12.97 -6.30
N SER A 112 -4.29 14.29 -6.35
CA SER A 112 -3.46 14.92 -7.39
C SER A 112 -1.98 14.54 -7.28
N SER A 113 -1.45 14.39 -6.07
CA SER A 113 -0.04 14.03 -5.85
C SER A 113 0.29 12.56 -6.16
N ILE A 114 -0.67 11.64 -6.10
CA ILE A 114 -0.43 10.21 -6.30
C ILE A 114 -0.96 9.75 -7.66
N TYR A 115 -2.17 10.18 -8.03
CA TYR A 115 -2.86 9.63 -9.20
C TYR A 115 -2.64 10.47 -10.46
N SER A 116 -2.56 11.80 -10.35
CA SER A 116 -2.26 12.61 -11.54
C SER A 116 -0.81 12.43 -12.00
N THR A 117 0.14 12.37 -11.08
CA THR A 117 1.58 12.24 -11.36
C THR A 117 2.05 10.79 -11.41
N GLY A 118 1.70 9.95 -10.42
CA GLY A 118 2.18 8.57 -10.31
C GLY A 118 1.57 7.64 -11.37
N TYR A 119 0.26 7.76 -11.61
CA TYR A 119 -0.43 7.02 -12.67
C TYR A 119 -0.43 7.78 -14.02
N ASN A 120 0.09 9.01 -14.05
CA ASN A 120 0.27 9.82 -15.25
C ASN A 120 -1.00 9.94 -16.11
N LEU A 121 -2.11 10.31 -15.47
CA LEU A 121 -3.41 10.51 -16.14
C LEU A 121 -3.33 11.45 -17.36
N THR A 122 -2.42 12.44 -17.31
CA THR A 122 -2.17 13.37 -18.41
C THR A 122 -1.69 12.66 -19.67
N SER A 123 -0.90 11.59 -19.57
CA SER A 123 -0.46 10.82 -20.76
C SER A 123 -1.60 10.07 -21.43
N TYR A 124 -2.69 9.82 -20.70
CA TYR A 124 -3.93 9.27 -21.25
C TYR A 124 -4.91 10.37 -21.72
N SER A 125 -4.48 11.64 -21.72
CA SER A 125 -5.35 12.79 -22.02
C SER A 125 -6.56 12.90 -21.08
N TYR A 126 -6.38 12.58 -19.79
CA TYR A 126 -7.40 12.75 -18.76
C TYR A 126 -6.92 13.63 -17.61
N GLN A 127 -7.86 14.32 -16.98
CA GLN A 127 -7.66 15.13 -15.78
C GLN A 127 -8.65 14.72 -14.69
N LEU A 128 -8.16 14.61 -13.46
CA LEU A 128 -8.95 14.34 -12.26
C LEU A 128 -9.89 15.51 -11.93
N VAL A 129 -11.18 15.22 -11.68
CA VAL A 129 -12.19 16.24 -11.29
C VAL A 129 -12.85 15.96 -9.94
N SER A 130 -12.55 14.82 -9.30
CA SER A 130 -12.97 14.48 -7.94
C SER A 130 -11.78 14.07 -7.08
N PRO A 131 -11.91 14.03 -5.75
CA PRO A 131 -11.03 13.22 -4.93
C PRO A 131 -11.10 11.75 -5.38
N VAL A 132 -10.00 11.02 -5.19
CA VAL A 132 -9.95 9.57 -5.37
C VAL A 132 -10.55 8.93 -4.12
N LEU A 133 -11.50 8.03 -4.36
CA LEU A 133 -12.16 7.22 -3.34
C LEU A 133 -11.60 5.81 -3.42
N GLY A 134 -11.09 5.30 -2.31
CA GLY A 134 -10.56 3.95 -2.16
C GLY A 134 -11.49 3.07 -1.36
N LEU A 135 -11.59 1.81 -1.76
CA LEU A 135 -12.17 0.76 -0.95
C LEU A 135 -11.22 -0.43 -1.00
N LEU A 136 -10.73 -0.84 0.17
CA LEU A 136 -9.93 -2.05 0.32
C LEU A 136 -10.56 -2.94 1.37
N ALA A 137 -10.38 -4.25 1.23
CA ALA A 137 -10.88 -5.21 2.20
C ALA A 137 -9.76 -6.09 2.73
N TYR A 138 -9.82 -6.37 4.02
CA TYR A 138 -8.83 -7.18 4.73
C TYR A 138 -9.52 -8.29 5.52
N ASN A 139 -8.85 -9.42 5.71
CA ASN A 139 -9.35 -10.45 6.60
C ASN A 139 -9.40 -9.94 8.05
N SER A 140 -10.34 -10.46 8.83
CA SER A 140 -10.50 -10.12 10.24
C SER A 140 -10.82 -11.37 11.05
N ASN A 141 -10.23 -11.48 12.23
CA ASN A 141 -10.49 -12.58 13.15
C ASN A 141 -11.75 -12.32 13.99
N PRO A 142 -12.41 -13.37 14.50
CA PRO A 142 -13.54 -13.24 15.42
C PRO A 142 -13.17 -12.46 16.70
N ASP A 143 -12.00 -12.78 17.24
CA ASP A 143 -11.59 -12.42 18.60
C ASP A 143 -10.71 -11.17 18.69
N GLY A 144 -10.44 -10.51 17.55
CA GLY A 144 -9.63 -9.29 17.53
C GLY A 144 -9.06 -8.93 16.17
N VAL A 145 -8.14 -7.97 16.20
CA VAL A 145 -7.30 -7.60 15.05
C VAL A 145 -6.49 -8.84 14.62
N ALA A 146 -6.60 -9.23 13.35
CA ALA A 146 -5.74 -10.29 12.83
C ALA A 146 -4.27 -9.86 13.02
N PRO A 147 -3.39 -10.68 13.61
CA PRO A 147 -2.00 -10.29 13.85
C PRO A 147 -1.26 -9.95 12.56
N ASN A 148 -1.70 -10.54 11.44
CA ASN A 148 -1.21 -10.25 10.09
C ASN A 148 -2.41 -10.12 9.14
N PRO A 149 -3.00 -8.92 9.03
CA PRO A 149 -4.10 -8.69 8.11
C PRO A 149 -3.58 -8.66 6.67
N TYR A 150 -4.17 -9.48 5.82
CA TYR A 150 -3.91 -9.54 4.39
C TYR A 150 -5.14 -9.07 3.60
N GLU A 151 -4.88 -8.53 2.42
CA GLU A 151 -5.94 -8.04 1.54
C GLU A 151 -6.75 -9.23 0.99
N VAL A 152 -8.06 -9.09 1.02
CA VAL A 152 -9.00 -10.01 0.37
C VAL A 152 -9.74 -9.25 -0.72
N ASN A 153 -10.02 -9.90 -1.84
CA ASN A 153 -10.78 -9.29 -2.93
C ASN A 153 -12.26 -9.38 -2.65
N VAL A 154 -12.93 -8.24 -2.53
CA VAL A 154 -14.38 -8.13 -2.62
C VAL A 154 -14.76 -7.83 -4.07
N MET A 155 -15.57 -8.71 -4.66
CA MET A 155 -15.95 -8.66 -6.06
C MET A 155 -17.47 -8.69 -6.22
N GLY A 156 -17.98 -7.77 -7.03
CA GLY A 156 -19.35 -7.79 -7.53
C GLY A 156 -19.47 -8.61 -8.81
N THR A 157 -20.66 -8.58 -9.38
CA THR A 157 -20.94 -9.15 -10.72
C THR A 157 -21.29 -8.01 -11.68
N GLU A 158 -21.33 -8.26 -12.98
CA GLU A 158 -21.79 -7.24 -13.94
C GLU A 158 -23.27 -6.87 -13.68
N GLN A 159 -24.08 -7.80 -13.16
CA GLN A 159 -25.48 -7.54 -12.81
C GLN A 159 -25.63 -6.81 -11.46
N ASN A 160 -24.75 -7.09 -10.51
CA ASN A 160 -24.69 -6.45 -9.19
C ASN A 160 -23.28 -5.92 -8.92
N PRO A 161 -22.88 -4.81 -9.58
CA PRO A 161 -21.57 -4.22 -9.38
C PRO A 161 -21.49 -3.45 -8.06
N ILE A 162 -20.28 -3.06 -7.71
CA ILE A 162 -20.03 -2.05 -6.68
C ILE A 162 -20.33 -0.69 -7.29
N LEU A 163 -21.26 0.05 -6.70
CA LEU A 163 -21.58 1.42 -7.13
C LEU A 163 -20.83 2.42 -6.24
N ILE A 164 -20.30 3.47 -6.85
CA ILE A 164 -19.52 4.52 -6.19
C ILE A 164 -20.19 5.85 -6.47
N ASP A 165 -20.89 6.38 -5.48
CA ASP A 165 -21.65 7.63 -5.58
C ASP A 165 -20.84 8.83 -5.06
N PHE A 166 -20.31 9.63 -6.00
CA PHE A 166 -19.49 10.81 -5.68
C PHE A 166 -20.31 11.99 -5.13
N PHE A 167 -21.65 12.02 -5.25
CA PHE A 167 -22.47 13.07 -4.62
C PHE A 167 -22.55 12.93 -3.11
N SER A 168 -22.50 11.69 -2.60
CA SER A 168 -22.60 11.42 -1.16
C SER A 168 -21.35 11.83 -0.37
N SER A 169 -20.27 12.20 -1.07
CA SER A 169 -19.02 12.62 -0.44
C SER A 169 -19.12 14.03 0.16
N LYS A 170 -19.19 14.11 1.50
CA LYS A 170 -19.24 15.39 2.25
C LYS A 170 -18.01 16.31 2.05
N ALA A 171 -16.93 15.79 1.46
CA ALA A 171 -15.68 16.52 1.21
C ALA A 171 -15.57 17.10 -0.21
N SER A 172 -16.54 16.84 -1.09
CA SER A 172 -16.52 17.45 -2.42
C SER A 172 -17.09 18.85 -2.31
N GLY A 173 -16.24 19.87 -2.47
CA GLY A 173 -16.71 21.13 -3.03
C GLY A 173 -17.46 20.75 -4.29
N SER A 174 -18.80 20.78 -4.21
CA SER A 174 -19.73 20.25 -5.20
C SER A 174 -19.14 20.33 -6.60
N PRO A 175 -19.09 19.25 -7.40
CA PRO A 175 -18.81 19.37 -8.81
C PRO A 175 -19.84 20.37 -9.36
N LYS A 176 -19.45 21.64 -9.53
CA LYS A 176 -20.41 22.67 -9.92
C LYS A 176 -20.94 22.25 -11.29
N PRO A 177 -22.26 22.06 -11.44
CA PRO A 177 -22.83 21.69 -12.71
C PRO A 177 -22.62 22.87 -13.66
N ASN A 178 -21.61 22.79 -14.52
CA ASN A 178 -21.67 23.53 -15.76
C ASN A 178 -22.60 22.72 -16.66
N THR A 179 -23.90 23.03 -16.55
CA THR A 179 -25.08 22.40 -17.15
C THR A 179 -25.09 22.40 -18.69
N LYS A 180 -23.92 22.45 -19.35
CA LYS A 180 -23.78 22.44 -20.82
C LYS A 180 -22.77 21.43 -21.37
N LYS A 181 -22.15 20.56 -20.56
CA LYS A 181 -21.22 19.51 -21.05
C LYS A 181 -21.24 18.22 -20.21
N ASN A 182 -22.43 17.70 -19.89
CA ASN A 182 -22.53 16.46 -19.11
C ASN A 182 -22.10 15.19 -19.89
N SER A 183 -21.57 15.34 -21.10
CA SER A 183 -21.08 14.26 -21.96
C SER A 183 -19.57 13.98 -21.87
N SER A 184 -18.81 14.64 -20.97
CA SER A 184 -17.34 14.49 -20.91
C SER A 184 -16.77 13.84 -19.65
N LEU A 185 -17.59 13.48 -18.66
CA LEU A 185 -17.12 12.85 -17.42
C LEU A 185 -17.11 11.33 -17.54
N LEU A 186 -15.97 10.73 -17.18
CA LEU A 186 -15.75 9.29 -17.13
C LEU A 186 -15.32 8.87 -15.73
N CYS A 187 -15.50 7.59 -15.45
CA CYS A 187 -15.00 6.92 -14.27
C CYS A 187 -13.62 6.34 -14.56
N ALA A 188 -12.63 6.70 -13.76
CA ALA A 188 -11.33 6.05 -13.72
C ALA A 188 -11.31 5.03 -12.57
N CYS A 189 -10.95 3.79 -12.87
CA CYS A 189 -10.70 2.73 -11.89
C CYS A 189 -9.21 2.36 -11.95
N PHE A 190 -8.52 2.54 -10.82
CA PHE A 190 -7.11 2.22 -10.68
C PHE A 190 -6.97 0.86 -10.01
N THR A 191 -6.38 -0.08 -10.73
CA THR A 191 -6.17 -1.44 -10.24
C THR A 191 -4.84 -1.54 -9.49
N SER A 192 -4.74 -2.50 -8.57
CA SER A 192 -3.56 -2.69 -7.71
C SER A 192 -2.26 -2.99 -8.47
N ASN A 193 -2.35 -3.43 -9.72
CA ASN A 193 -1.21 -3.65 -10.62
C ASN A 193 -0.74 -2.39 -11.37
N GLY A 194 -1.30 -1.21 -11.07
CA GLY A 194 -0.89 0.06 -11.68
C GLY A 194 -1.62 0.42 -12.98
N ASN A 195 -2.55 -0.41 -13.45
CA ASN A 195 -3.35 -0.10 -14.64
C ASN A 195 -4.52 0.83 -14.30
N ILE A 196 -4.98 1.55 -15.32
CA ILE A 196 -6.13 2.44 -15.25
C ILE A 196 -7.13 1.99 -16.29
N THR A 197 -8.39 1.84 -15.89
CA THR A 197 -9.50 1.63 -16.81
C THR A 197 -10.45 2.80 -16.75
N PHE A 198 -10.95 3.20 -17.92
CA PHE A 198 -11.92 4.28 -18.05
C PHE A 198 -13.25 3.68 -18.46
N ARG A 199 -14.33 4.05 -17.76
CA ARG A 199 -15.69 3.60 -18.03
C ARG A 199 -16.64 4.78 -18.02
N GLU A 200 -17.75 4.65 -18.74
CA GLU A 200 -18.85 5.60 -18.62
C GLU A 200 -19.49 5.50 -17.22
N GLN A 201 -20.16 6.58 -16.83
CA GLN A 201 -20.91 6.62 -15.59
C GLN A 201 -22.22 5.84 -15.77
N VAL A 202 -22.69 5.15 -14.73
CA VAL A 202 -24.00 4.48 -14.77
C VAL A 202 -25.16 5.46 -14.60
N SER A 203 -24.90 6.56 -13.90
CA SER A 203 -25.76 7.73 -13.77
C SER A 203 -24.87 8.92 -13.42
N ALA A 204 -25.43 10.14 -13.42
CA ALA A 204 -24.65 11.33 -13.11
C ALA A 204 -23.84 11.16 -11.80
N TYR A 205 -22.52 11.27 -11.91
CA TYR A 205 -21.54 11.17 -10.82
C TYR A 205 -21.49 9.81 -10.09
N VAL A 206 -22.03 8.76 -10.70
CA VAL A 206 -21.99 7.40 -10.16
C VAL A 206 -21.16 6.50 -11.06
N CYS A 207 -20.12 5.91 -10.47
CA CYS A 207 -19.29 4.93 -11.13
C CYS A 207 -19.68 3.51 -10.74
N SER A 208 -19.36 2.55 -11.61
CA SER A 208 -19.52 1.12 -11.33
C SER A 208 -18.21 0.39 -11.50
N GLY A 209 -17.95 -0.57 -10.62
CA GLY A 209 -16.82 -1.49 -10.74
C GLY A 209 -17.15 -2.88 -10.19
N THR A 210 -16.49 -3.91 -10.69
CA THR A 210 -16.68 -5.29 -10.24
C THR A 210 -15.68 -5.72 -9.18
N ILE A 211 -14.68 -4.90 -8.86
CA ILE A 211 -13.65 -5.19 -7.88
C ILE A 211 -13.43 -4.00 -6.94
N GLN A 212 -13.00 -4.26 -5.71
CA GLN A 212 -12.52 -3.19 -4.83
C GLN A 212 -11.29 -2.47 -5.42
N GLY A 213 -11.00 -1.27 -4.95
CA GLY A 213 -9.87 -0.48 -5.43
C GLY A 213 -10.13 1.01 -5.35
N HIS A 214 -9.42 1.76 -6.18
CA HIS A 214 -9.51 3.22 -6.23
C HIS A 214 -10.30 3.70 -7.43
N TYR A 215 -11.16 4.69 -7.19
CA TYR A 215 -12.08 5.24 -8.17
C TYR A 215 -12.03 6.76 -8.15
N ALA A 216 -12.16 7.37 -9.32
CA ALA A 216 -12.33 8.82 -9.44
C ALA A 216 -13.14 9.20 -10.68
N LEU A 217 -13.67 10.43 -10.67
CA LEU A 217 -14.20 11.07 -11.86
C LEU A 217 -13.08 11.82 -12.59
N VAL A 218 -13.06 11.68 -13.91
CA VAL A 218 -12.11 12.34 -14.80
C VAL A 218 -12.84 12.99 -15.97
N THR A 219 -12.21 14.01 -16.56
CA THR A 219 -12.61 14.56 -17.86
C THR A 219 -11.46 14.42 -18.84
N ARG A 220 -11.75 14.40 -20.15
CA ARG A 220 -10.68 14.54 -21.15
C ARG A 220 -9.96 15.87 -20.94
N ALA A 221 -8.63 15.81 -20.88
CA ALA A 221 -7.79 16.99 -20.88
C ALA A 221 -7.90 17.69 -22.24
N PRO A 222 -7.94 19.03 -22.28
CA PRO A 222 -7.87 19.74 -23.55
C PRO A 222 -6.55 19.38 -24.23
N LEU A 223 -6.62 18.98 -25.51
CA LEU A 223 -5.42 18.80 -26.33
C LEU A 223 -4.68 20.14 -26.30
N LYS A 224 -3.40 20.13 -25.92
CA LYS A 224 -2.55 21.29 -26.17
C LYS A 224 -2.29 21.31 -27.66
N ASP A 225 -3.18 21.98 -28.40
CA ASP A 225 -2.94 22.29 -29.80
C ASP A 225 -1.68 23.15 -29.87
N HIS A 226 -0.56 22.52 -30.24
CA HIS A 226 0.62 23.21 -30.71
C HIS A 226 0.36 23.65 -32.15
N HIS A 227 -0.59 24.57 -32.37
CA HIS A 227 -0.60 25.42 -33.56
C HIS A 227 -1.62 26.55 -33.42
N GLY A 228 -1.18 27.78 -33.69
CA GLY A 228 -2.10 28.89 -33.93
C GLY A 228 -1.55 30.29 -33.68
N ASN A 229 -0.50 30.69 -34.42
CA ASN A 229 -0.52 32.02 -35.00
C ASN A 229 -1.08 31.85 -36.43
N GLY A 230 -2.04 32.69 -36.82
CA GLY A 230 -2.47 32.84 -38.23
C GLY A 230 -3.81 32.21 -38.62
N ASP A 231 -4.84 33.04 -38.57
CA ASP A 231 -5.69 33.44 -39.71
C ASP A 231 -6.40 32.37 -40.59
N GLY A 232 -7.72 32.52 -40.68
CA GLY A 232 -8.50 32.41 -41.91
C GLY A 232 -8.81 31.02 -42.52
N GLY A 233 -10.10 30.69 -42.60
CA GLY A 233 -10.66 29.93 -43.71
C GLY A 233 -11.05 28.48 -43.41
N GLY A 234 -12.31 28.16 -43.67
CA GLY A 234 -12.91 26.86 -43.37
C GLY A 234 -12.61 25.76 -44.38
N VAL A 235 -12.99 24.54 -44.01
CA VAL A 235 -13.96 23.68 -44.72
C VAL A 235 -14.02 22.35 -43.97
N VAL A 236 -15.24 21.84 -43.86
CA VAL A 236 -15.65 20.61 -43.17
C VAL A 236 -15.40 19.41 -44.08
N THR A 237 -14.86 18.29 -43.56
CA THR A 237 -15.38 16.90 -43.60
C THR A 237 -14.29 15.82 -43.52
N PRO A 238 -14.61 14.59 -43.06
CA PRO A 238 -13.69 13.73 -42.32
C PRO A 238 -13.29 12.42 -43.03
N SER A 239 -12.34 11.73 -42.38
CA SER A 239 -12.11 10.27 -42.39
C SER A 239 -11.12 9.71 -43.42
N SER A 240 -9.98 9.22 -42.94
CA SER A 240 -9.53 7.82 -43.14
C SER A 240 -8.17 7.57 -42.48
N SER A 241 -8.16 6.59 -41.55
CA SER A 241 -7.08 5.65 -41.17
C SER A 241 -5.62 6.12 -40.92
N PRO A 242 -4.94 5.58 -39.87
CA PRO A 242 -3.56 5.93 -39.55
C PRO A 242 -2.56 5.15 -40.42
N SER A 243 -1.72 5.87 -41.17
CA SER A 243 -0.49 5.32 -41.74
C SER A 243 0.67 5.52 -40.76
N VAL A 244 1.31 4.42 -40.42
CA VAL A 244 2.53 4.32 -39.63
C VAL A 244 3.73 4.84 -40.45
N ASN A 245 4.53 5.72 -39.82
CA ASN A 245 5.97 5.98 -39.97
C ASN A 245 6.33 7.46 -40.12
N GLY A 246 7.27 7.91 -39.30
CA GLY A 246 7.91 9.22 -39.44
C GLY A 246 8.70 9.61 -38.20
N GLY A 247 9.93 9.11 -38.11
CA GLY A 247 10.84 9.38 -37.01
C GLY A 247 11.13 10.87 -36.80
N GLY A 248 11.04 11.31 -35.54
CA GLY A 248 11.43 12.63 -35.09
C GLY A 248 12.72 12.57 -34.27
N ARG A 249 13.77 13.19 -34.83
CA ARG A 249 15.10 13.47 -34.25
C ARG A 249 15.06 13.78 -32.74
N LEU A 250 15.77 12.97 -31.95
CA LEU A 250 16.13 13.32 -30.58
C LEU A 250 17.14 14.48 -30.58
N SER A 251 16.75 15.58 -29.93
CA SER A 251 17.55 16.77 -29.70
C SER A 251 18.82 16.47 -28.89
N ARG A 252 19.95 16.84 -29.49
CA ARG A 252 21.34 16.51 -29.14
C ARG A 252 21.93 17.44 -28.07
N TRP A 253 21.14 17.85 -27.10
CA TRP A 253 21.55 18.80 -26.03
C TRP A 253 22.05 18.10 -24.75
N LYS A 254 21.81 16.80 -24.58
CA LYS A 254 21.92 16.15 -23.26
C LYS A 254 23.13 15.23 -23.08
N VAL A 255 24.31 15.64 -23.58
CA VAL A 255 25.58 14.95 -23.32
C VAL A 255 26.71 15.97 -23.17
N ALA A 256 26.74 16.70 -22.06
CA ALA A 256 27.92 17.48 -21.64
C ALA A 256 27.88 17.92 -20.16
N VAL A 257 27.45 17.06 -19.22
CA VAL A 257 27.80 17.20 -17.79
C VAL A 257 27.95 15.80 -17.20
N GLY A 258 29.02 15.11 -17.60
CA GLY A 258 29.37 13.79 -17.09
C GLY A 258 30.86 13.74 -16.80
N SER A 259 31.33 14.40 -15.73
CA SER A 259 32.73 14.26 -15.32
C SER A 259 33.08 14.58 -13.85
N VAL A 260 32.14 14.71 -12.90
CA VAL A 260 32.56 14.96 -11.48
C VAL A 260 31.86 14.10 -10.42
N ILE A 261 30.72 13.45 -10.72
CA ILE A 261 29.97 12.68 -9.70
C ILE A 261 30.43 11.20 -9.61
N GLY A 262 31.10 10.68 -10.64
CA GLY A 262 31.53 9.27 -10.69
C GLY A 262 32.65 8.90 -9.71
N SER A 263 33.45 9.87 -9.25
CA SER A 263 34.61 9.60 -8.38
C SER A 263 34.21 9.22 -6.95
N VAL A 264 33.18 9.88 -6.39
CA VAL A 264 32.74 9.64 -5.00
C VAL A 264 32.08 8.26 -4.85
N ILE A 265 31.26 7.87 -5.83
CA ILE A 265 30.59 6.56 -5.84
C ILE A 265 31.62 5.44 -6.05
N GLY A 266 32.60 5.65 -6.94
CA GLY A 266 33.69 4.70 -7.16
C GLY A 266 34.54 4.48 -5.90
N ALA A 267 34.96 5.56 -5.23
CA ALA A 267 35.73 5.47 -3.99
C ALA A 267 34.93 4.81 -2.85
N PHE A 268 33.63 5.09 -2.76
CA PHE A 268 32.75 4.48 -1.77
C PHE A 268 32.58 2.97 -1.99
N LEU A 269 32.35 2.54 -3.23
CA LEU A 269 32.23 1.11 -3.58
C LEU A 269 33.55 0.37 -3.37
N LEU A 270 34.68 1.00 -3.71
CA LEU A 270 36.00 0.42 -3.48
C LEU A 270 36.31 0.30 -1.99
N GLY A 271 35.94 1.30 -1.18
CA GLY A 271 36.07 1.25 0.28
C GLY A 271 35.25 0.13 0.91
N LEU A 272 34.00 -0.06 0.48
CA LEU A 272 33.16 -1.16 0.95
C LEU A 272 33.73 -2.55 0.60
N LEU A 273 34.34 -2.69 -0.58
CA LEU A 273 35.00 -3.93 -0.98
C LEU A 273 36.20 -4.28 -0.09
N VAL A 274 37.04 -3.30 0.25
CA VAL A 274 38.20 -3.51 1.14
C VAL A 274 37.73 -3.91 2.54
N VAL A 275 36.70 -3.25 3.08
CA VAL A 275 36.12 -3.61 4.39
C VAL A 275 35.54 -5.03 4.36
N ALA A 276 34.84 -5.42 3.30
CA ALA A 276 34.30 -6.76 3.16
C ALA A 276 35.39 -7.84 3.13
N MET A 277 36.52 -7.58 2.46
CA MET A 277 37.68 -8.49 2.44
C MET A 277 38.33 -8.62 3.82
N LEU A 278 38.50 -7.51 4.55
CA LEU A 278 39.05 -7.53 5.91
C LEU A 278 38.14 -8.26 6.91
N VAL A 279 36.82 -8.06 6.81
CA VAL A 279 35.84 -8.77 7.64
C VAL A 279 35.79 -10.26 7.29
N LYS A 280 35.86 -10.61 6.00
CA LYS A 280 35.95 -12.03 5.58
C LYS A 280 37.24 -12.68 6.05
N GLY A 281 38.38 -11.99 5.98
CA GLY A 281 39.66 -12.49 6.49
C GLY A 281 39.62 -12.71 8.01
N LYS A 282 39.12 -11.73 8.77
CA LYS A 282 38.96 -11.86 10.24
C LYS A 282 37.98 -12.97 10.62
N LYS A 283 36.84 -13.09 9.92
CA LYS A 283 35.87 -14.17 10.18
C LYS A 283 36.41 -15.55 9.81
N LYS A 284 37.28 -15.65 8.79
CA LYS A 284 37.93 -16.91 8.43
C LYS A 284 38.93 -17.35 9.52
N ALA A 285 39.79 -16.44 9.98
CA ALA A 285 40.73 -16.73 11.07
C ALA A 285 40.02 -17.06 12.40
N MET A 286 38.92 -16.37 12.71
CA MET A 286 38.14 -16.65 13.92
C MET A 286 37.38 -17.98 13.84
N ARG A 287 36.95 -18.41 12.63
CA ARG A 287 36.29 -19.71 12.44
C ARG A 287 37.26 -20.87 12.66
N GLU A 288 38.49 -20.77 12.17
CA GLU A 288 39.51 -21.82 12.31
C GLU A 288 39.94 -22.01 13.78
N GLU A 289 40.03 -20.93 14.58
CA GLU A 289 40.34 -21.03 16.02
C GLU A 289 39.16 -21.59 16.84
N ILE A 290 37.91 -21.33 16.44
CA ILE A 290 36.72 -21.91 17.08
C ILE A 290 36.60 -23.40 16.78
N GLU A 291 36.94 -23.83 15.56
CA GLU A 291 36.94 -25.25 15.20
C GLU A 291 38.00 -26.03 16.00
N ARG A 292 39.19 -25.46 16.24
CA ARG A 292 40.22 -26.10 17.07
C ARG A 292 39.80 -26.30 18.53
N ARG A 293 39.09 -25.34 19.12
CA ARG A 293 38.59 -25.45 20.51
C ARG A 293 37.46 -26.46 20.67
N ALA A 294 36.64 -26.66 19.63
CA ALA A 294 35.63 -27.71 19.64
C ALA A 294 36.25 -29.12 19.66
N TYR A 295 37.37 -29.34 18.96
CA TYR A 295 38.06 -30.63 18.97
C TYR A 295 38.78 -30.95 20.30
N GLU A 296 39.25 -29.94 21.05
CA GLU A 296 39.81 -30.15 22.40
C GLU A 296 38.73 -30.47 23.45
N GLU A 297 37.53 -29.89 23.34
CA GLU A 297 36.44 -30.15 24.30
C GLU A 297 35.74 -31.51 24.07
N GLU A 298 35.68 -32.02 22.84
CA GLU A 298 35.11 -33.36 22.56
C GLU A 298 36.05 -34.52 22.95
N ALA A 299 37.37 -34.32 22.95
CA ALA A 299 38.33 -35.37 23.33
C ALA A 299 38.38 -35.62 24.84
N LEU A 300 37.88 -34.70 25.68
CA LEU A 300 38.02 -34.77 27.15
C LEU A 300 36.76 -35.30 27.88
N GLN A 301 35.64 -35.54 27.18
CA GLN A 301 34.37 -35.99 27.80
C GLN A 301 33.86 -37.37 27.38
N VAL A 302 34.73 -38.29 26.99
CA VAL A 302 34.39 -39.72 26.89
C VAL A 302 35.33 -40.56 27.74
N SER A 303 35.18 -40.43 29.06
CA SER A 303 35.61 -41.49 29.97
C SER A 303 34.56 -42.61 29.89
N MET A 304 34.91 -43.72 29.24
CA MET A 304 34.11 -44.94 29.28
C MET A 304 34.12 -45.50 30.70
N VAL A 305 33.00 -45.38 31.40
CA VAL A 305 32.71 -46.22 32.57
C VAL A 305 31.49 -47.07 32.23
N GLY A 306 31.62 -48.37 32.49
CA GLY A 306 30.76 -49.48 32.04
C GLY A 306 29.28 -49.19 31.76
N HIS A 307 28.84 -49.66 30.58
CA HIS A 307 27.49 -50.13 30.23
C HIS A 307 26.23 -49.31 30.59
N VAL A 308 26.34 -48.02 30.94
CA VAL A 308 25.16 -47.14 31.05
C VAL A 308 25.47 -45.76 30.48
N ARG A 309 24.69 -45.36 29.46
CA ARG A 309 24.76 -44.04 28.83
C ARG A 309 24.12 -43.00 29.77
N ALA A 310 24.92 -42.33 30.60
CA ALA A 310 24.47 -41.20 31.40
C ALA A 310 24.67 -39.90 30.61
N ASN A 311 23.56 -39.24 30.23
CA ASN A 311 23.59 -37.95 29.54
C ASN A 311 23.50 -36.82 30.61
N PRO A 312 24.53 -35.97 30.83
CA PRO A 312 24.56 -35.08 32.00
C PRO A 312 23.64 -33.85 31.91
N ASN A 313 23.05 -33.55 30.75
CA ASN A 313 22.47 -32.22 30.49
C ASN A 313 20.95 -32.22 30.23
N ALA A 314 20.16 -32.92 31.04
CA ALA A 314 18.70 -32.77 31.05
C ALA A 314 18.19 -32.33 32.43
N SER A 315 17.97 -31.02 32.61
CA SER A 315 17.26 -30.48 33.77
C SER A 315 15.80 -30.95 33.76
N ARG A 316 15.45 -31.83 34.70
CA ARG A 316 14.11 -32.38 34.87
C ARG A 316 13.32 -31.55 35.87
N THR A 317 12.63 -30.51 35.42
CA THR A 317 11.64 -29.80 36.24
C THR A 317 10.35 -30.63 36.29
N ARG A 318 10.11 -31.31 37.42
CA ARG A 318 8.89 -32.08 37.67
C ARG A 318 7.89 -31.22 38.44
N THR A 319 6.81 -30.80 37.79
CA THR A 319 5.63 -30.26 38.47
C THR A 319 4.89 -31.40 39.17
N VAL A 320 4.67 -31.27 40.48
CA VAL A 320 3.85 -32.17 41.29
C VAL A 320 2.37 -31.79 41.18
N PRO A 321 1.43 -32.74 40.99
CA PRO A 321 0.01 -32.44 40.99
C PRO A 321 -0.51 -32.23 42.42
N ARG A 322 -1.34 -31.20 42.61
CA ARG A 322 -2.07 -30.91 43.84
C ARG A 322 -3.39 -31.69 43.83
N PHE A 323 -3.59 -32.54 44.84
CA PHE A 323 -4.88 -33.20 45.07
C PHE A 323 -5.74 -32.33 45.99
N ASP A 324 -6.91 -31.88 45.51
CA ASP A 324 -7.95 -31.33 46.37
C ASP A 324 -8.80 -32.46 46.92
N ASN A 325 -8.70 -32.68 48.24
CA ASN A 325 -9.48 -33.67 48.95
C ASN A 325 -10.64 -32.94 49.65
N ASN A 326 -11.81 -32.91 49.01
CA ASN A 326 -13.04 -32.43 49.63
C ASN A 326 -14.17 -33.39 49.30
N ARG A 327 -14.48 -34.33 50.22
CA ARG A 327 -15.86 -34.68 50.62
C ARG A 327 -15.93 -35.75 51.72
N TYR A 328 -16.74 -35.41 52.72
CA TYR A 328 -17.49 -36.22 53.70
C TYR A 328 -16.75 -37.00 54.81
N SER A 329 -16.95 -36.50 56.04
CA SER A 329 -17.42 -37.36 57.13
C SER A 329 -18.41 -36.59 58.01
N ASN A 330 -19.61 -37.15 58.16
CA ASN A 330 -20.63 -36.76 59.14
C ASN A 330 -20.23 -37.31 60.51
N LYS A 331 -20.30 -36.46 61.55
CA LYS A 331 -20.98 -36.74 62.81
C LYS A 331 -21.21 -35.43 63.56
#